data_AF-A0AAE9U6I5-F1
#
_entry.id   AF-A0AAE9U6I5-F1
#
_cell.length_a   1.000
_cell.length_b   1.000
_cell.length_c   1.000
_cell.angle_alpha   90.00
_cell.angle_beta   90.00
_cell.angle_gamma   90.00
#
_symmetry.space_group_name_H-M   'P 1'
#
loop_
_entity.id
_entity.type
_entity.pdbx_description
1 polymer ?
#
loop_
_entity_poly.entity_id
_entity_poly.type
_entity_poly.pdbx_seq_one_letter_code
_entity_poly.pdbx_strand_id
1 'polypeptide(L)'
;MNRVKVDLQCPYCGFCKILKTAQHRKAITCPSCNQSIFLSWATGIDGVIDNHGCYFHAYEPFNIRKINQEFKNVFEDTPPKHSFTIRNKMRG
;
A
#
# COMPACT_ATOMS: atom_id res chain seq x y z
N MET A 1 25.85 9.70 -9.49
CA MET A 1 24.80 9.38 -8.49
C MET A 1 24.64 7.87 -8.44
N ASN A 2 24.98 7.22 -7.33
CA ASN A 2 24.98 5.76 -7.25
C ASN A 2 23.54 5.24 -7.22
N ARG A 3 23.22 4.36 -8.18
CA ARG A 3 21.93 3.70 -8.26
C ARG A 3 22.04 2.31 -7.66
N VAL A 4 21.08 1.95 -6.81
CA VAL A 4 21.01 0.66 -6.13
C VAL A 4 19.85 -0.18 -6.69
N LYS A 5 19.99 -1.51 -6.61
CA LYS A 5 18.94 -2.44 -7.06
C LYS A 5 17.80 -2.49 -6.05
N VAL A 6 16.58 -2.59 -6.57
CA VAL A 6 15.33 -2.76 -5.81
C VAL A 6 14.62 -3.98 -6.35
N ASP A 7 14.29 -4.93 -5.49
CA ASP A 7 13.30 -5.95 -5.82
C ASP A 7 11.89 -5.37 -5.61
N LEU A 8 11.23 -4.99 -6.72
CA LEU A 8 9.90 -4.42 -6.69
C LEU A 8 8.87 -5.51 -6.90
N GLN A 9 7.95 -5.65 -5.95
CA GLN A 9 6.77 -6.52 -6.03
C GLN A 9 5.53 -5.67 -5.70
N CYS A 10 4.89 -5.11 -6.74
CA CYS A 10 3.84 -4.13 -6.54
C CYS A 10 2.58 -4.74 -5.90
N PRO A 11 2.17 -4.29 -4.69
CA PRO A 11 1.00 -4.84 -3.99
C PRO A 11 -0.34 -4.44 -4.64
N TYR A 12 -0.32 -3.51 -5.59
CA TYR A 12 -1.54 -2.98 -6.24
C TYR A 12 -1.87 -3.65 -7.57
N CYS A 13 -0.86 -4.02 -8.37
CA CYS A 13 -1.07 -4.55 -9.73
C CYS A 13 -0.25 -5.80 -10.06
N GLY A 14 0.54 -6.33 -9.12
CA GLY A 14 1.36 -7.53 -9.33
C GLY A 14 2.57 -7.35 -10.24
N PHE A 15 2.95 -6.12 -10.60
CA PHE A 15 4.19 -5.87 -11.34
C PHE A 15 5.40 -6.25 -10.49
N CYS A 16 6.18 -7.23 -10.97
CA CYS A 16 7.36 -7.75 -10.28
C CYS A 16 8.61 -7.65 -11.17
N LYS A 17 9.57 -6.78 -10.82
CA LYS A 17 10.87 -6.65 -11.52
C LYS A 17 11.94 -6.04 -10.62
N ILE A 18 13.20 -6.39 -10.91
CA ILE A 18 14.35 -5.67 -10.36
C ILE A 18 14.49 -4.31 -11.05
N LEU A 19 14.41 -3.23 -10.29
CA LEU A 19 14.61 -1.86 -10.76
C LEU A 19 15.85 -1.22 -10.15
N LYS A 20 16.18 -0.01 -10.58
CA LYS A 20 17.28 0.80 -10.02
C LYS A 20 16.76 2.14 -9.53
N THR A 21 17.09 2.52 -8.30
CA THR A 21 16.72 3.81 -7.70
C THR A 21 17.91 4.45 -6.99
N ALA A 22 17.75 5.69 -6.50
CA ALA A 22 18.74 6.33 -5.66
C ALA A 22 18.66 5.83 -4.20
N GLN A 23 19.81 5.65 -3.56
CA GLN A 23 19.94 5.06 -2.23
C GLN A 23 19.20 5.82 -1.10
N HIS A 24 18.98 7.14 -1.24
CA HIS A 24 18.31 7.95 -0.20
C HIS A 24 16.78 8.01 -0.37
N ARG A 25 16.21 7.35 -1.39
CA ARG A 25 14.77 7.37 -1.62
C ARG A 25 14.07 6.48 -0.59
N LYS A 26 12.89 6.93 -0.13
CA LYS A 26 12.01 6.18 0.79
C LYS A 26 10.90 5.41 0.09
N ALA A 27 10.67 5.72 -1.19
CA ALA A 27 9.62 5.11 -2.00
C ALA A 27 10.04 5.05 -3.47
N ILE A 28 9.41 4.14 -4.20
CA ILE A 28 9.51 4.02 -5.65
C ILE A 28 8.10 3.96 -6.25
N THR A 29 7.93 4.53 -7.44
CA THR A 29 6.68 4.48 -8.18
C THR A 29 6.65 3.22 -9.04
N CYS A 30 5.56 2.45 -8.97
CA CYS A 30 5.34 1.32 -9.86
C CYS A 30 5.21 1.82 -11.30
N PRO A 31 5.99 1.31 -12.27
CA PRO A 31 5.91 1.75 -13.66
C PRO A 31 4.64 1.27 -14.38
N SER A 32 3.90 0.31 -13.80
CA SER A 32 2.66 -0.23 -14.37
C SER A 32 1.43 0.56 -13.91
N CYS A 33 1.25 0.71 -12.59
CA CYS A 33 0.04 1.33 -12.01
C CYS A 33 0.27 2.71 -11.40
N ASN A 34 1.49 3.25 -11.47
CA ASN A 34 1.89 4.55 -10.91
C ASN A 34 1.67 4.73 -9.40
N GLN A 35 1.37 3.66 -8.66
CA GLN A 35 1.25 3.69 -7.20
C GLN A 35 2.61 3.76 -6.53
N SER A 36 2.69 4.44 -5.39
CA SER A 36 3.91 4.57 -4.59
C SER A 36 4.08 3.38 -3.64
N ILE A 37 5.27 2.80 -3.65
CA ILE A 37 5.62 1.59 -2.89
C ILE A 37 6.79 1.94 -1.98
N PHE A 38 6.72 1.50 -0.72
CA PHE A 38 7.73 1.75 0.29
C PHE A 38 9.02 1.00 -0.03
N LEU A 39 10.17 1.65 0.15
CA LEU A 39 11.49 1.02 0.02
C LEU A 39 11.94 0.58 1.42
N SER A 40 11.84 -0.73 1.69
CA SER A 40 12.41 -1.34 2.89
C SER A 40 13.81 -1.85 2.60
N TRP A 41 14.69 -1.79 3.60
CA TRP A 41 16.02 -2.37 3.54
C TRP A 41 15.94 -3.86 3.25
N ALA A 42 16.64 -4.35 2.21
CA ALA A 42 16.54 -5.75 1.79
C ALA A 42 16.90 -6.76 2.90
N THR A 43 17.77 -6.36 3.83
CA THR A 43 18.20 -7.16 4.99
C THR A 43 17.69 -6.63 6.33
N GLY A 44 16.87 -5.57 6.31
CA GLY A 44 16.48 -4.82 7.51
C GLY A 44 17.56 -3.86 8.04
N ILE A 45 18.77 -3.84 7.46
CA ILE A 45 19.91 -3.04 7.93
C ILE A 45 20.36 -2.05 6.84
N ASP A 46 20.72 -0.83 7.26
CA ASP A 46 21.27 0.18 6.36
C ASP A 46 22.63 -0.23 5.78
N GLY A 47 22.78 -0.06 4.46
CA GLY A 47 24.03 -0.30 3.74
C GLY A 47 24.30 -1.75 3.35
N VAL A 48 23.44 -2.70 3.76
CA VAL A 48 23.67 -4.14 3.54
C VAL A 48 22.77 -4.67 2.41
N ILE A 49 23.42 -5.20 1.37
CA ILE A 49 22.74 -5.86 0.24
C ILE A 49 22.38 -7.31 0.57
N ASP A 50 21.32 -7.83 -0.03
CA ASP A 50 20.96 -9.24 0.07
C ASP A 50 21.78 -10.14 -0.86
N ASN A 51 21.52 -11.46 -0.82
CA ASN A 51 22.17 -12.46 -1.67
C ASN A 51 21.92 -12.26 -3.18
N HIS A 52 20.92 -11.47 -3.56
CA HIS A 52 20.59 -11.12 -4.95
C HIS A 52 21.19 -9.77 -5.38
N GLY A 53 21.90 -9.09 -4.47
CA GLY A 53 22.50 -7.78 -4.65
C GLY A 53 21.48 -6.63 -4.61
N CYS A 54 20.29 -6.86 -4.07
CA CYS A 54 19.27 -5.84 -3.84
C CYS A 54 19.59 -5.07 -2.56
N TYR A 55 19.46 -3.76 -2.65
CA TYR A 55 19.59 -2.85 -1.51
C TYR A 55 18.23 -2.63 -0.85
N PHE A 56 17.18 -2.61 -1.66
CA PHE A 56 15.80 -2.47 -1.19
C PHE A 56 14.93 -3.63 -1.65
N HIS A 57 13.97 -3.98 -0.81
CA HIS A 57 12.75 -4.68 -1.19
C HIS A 57 11.58 -3.71 -1.16
N ALA A 58 10.62 -3.91 -2.05
CA ALA A 58 9.47 -3.02 -2.19
C ALA A 58 8.21 -3.84 -2.43
N TYR A 59 7.62 -4.31 -1.33
CA TYR A 59 6.40 -5.12 -1.29
C TYR A 59 5.23 -4.42 -0.56
N GLU A 60 5.50 -3.30 0.14
CA GLU A 60 4.51 -2.60 0.96
C GLU A 60 3.99 -1.30 0.30
N PRO A 61 2.69 -0.99 0.45
CA PRO A 61 2.14 0.32 0.17
C PRO A 61 2.93 1.44 0.85
N PHE A 62 3.29 2.48 0.10
CA PHE A 62 3.84 3.67 0.73
C PHE A 62 2.77 4.36 1.59
N ASN A 63 3.14 4.76 2.80
CA ASN A 63 2.26 5.47 3.73
C ASN A 63 1.00 4.66 4.14
N ILE A 64 1.17 3.37 4.42
CA ILE A 64 0.10 2.46 4.86
C ILE A 64 -0.74 2.99 6.03
N ARG A 65 -0.15 3.81 6.92
CA ARG A 65 -0.89 4.46 8.02
C ARG A 65 -2.03 5.36 7.53
N LYS A 66 -1.78 6.11 6.45
CA LYS A 66 -2.81 6.97 5.83
C LYS A 66 -3.91 6.12 5.19
N ILE A 67 -3.53 5.05 4.49
CA ILE A 67 -4.48 4.10 3.91
C ILE A 67 -5.38 3.54 5.02
N ASN A 68 -4.81 3.02 6.10
CA ASN A 68 -5.59 2.45 7.21
C ASN A 68 -6.55 3.46 7.87
N GLN A 69 -6.19 4.75 7.88
CA GLN A 69 -7.06 5.80 8.41
C GLN A 69 -8.32 6.00 7.55
N GLU A 70 -8.23 5.87 6.23
CA GLU A 70 -9.36 5.98 5.31
C GLU A 70 -10.38 4.84 5.51
N PHE A 71 -9.92 3.67 5.94
CA PHE A 71 -10.77 2.49 6.13
C PHE A 71 -11.20 2.25 7.59
N LYS A 72 -10.84 3.14 8.52
CA LYS A 72 -11.03 2.92 9.96
C LYS A 72 -12.49 2.64 10.35
N ASN A 73 -13.44 3.28 9.68
CA ASN A 73 -14.87 3.23 10.04
C ASN A 73 -15.69 2.36 9.07
N VAL A 74 -15.06 1.66 8.13
CA VAL A 74 -15.77 0.86 7.11
C VAL A 74 -16.48 -0.35 7.72
N PHE A 75 -16.00 -0.81 8.87
CA PHE A 75 -16.57 -1.93 9.62
C PHE A 75 -17.32 -1.46 10.89
N GLU A 76 -17.55 -0.16 11.08
CA GLU A 76 -18.39 0.32 12.17
C GLU A 76 -19.86 0.13 11.80
N ASP A 77 -20.53 -0.83 12.46
CA ASP A 77 -21.96 -1.12 12.37
C ASP A 77 -22.82 0.05 12.92
N THR A 78 -22.72 1.23 12.32
CA THR A 78 -23.68 2.29 12.61
C THR A 78 -24.99 1.94 11.92
N PRO A 79 -26.07 1.62 12.65
CA PRO A 79 -27.34 1.32 12.02
C PRO A 79 -27.79 2.56 11.22
N PRO A 80 -28.25 2.39 9.96
CA PRO A 80 -28.71 3.51 9.16
C PRO A 80 -29.80 4.28 9.91
N LYS A 81 -29.66 5.60 10.03
CA LYS A 81 -30.59 6.51 10.75
C LYS A 81 -32.01 6.58 10.14
N HIS A 82 -32.35 5.74 9.17
CA HIS A 82 -33.67 5.77 8.56
C HIS A 82 -34.65 4.93 9.37
N SER A 83 -35.43 5.61 10.22
CA SER A 83 -36.66 5.07 10.77
C SER A 83 -37.73 5.01 9.67
N PHE A 84 -37.78 3.89 8.93
CA PHE A 84 -38.93 3.63 8.07
C PHE A 84 -40.14 3.36 8.97
N THR A 85 -41.07 4.32 9.04
CA THR A 85 -42.36 4.13 9.70
C THR A 85 -43.29 3.41 8.73
N ILE A 86 -43.52 2.11 8.96
CA ILE A 86 -44.55 1.35 8.24
C ILE A 86 -45.91 1.91 8.66
N ARG A 87 -46.57 2.65 7.76
CA ARG A 87 -47.97 3.05 7.96
C ARG A 87 -48.87 1.85 7.73
N ASN A 88 -49.42 1.28 8.81
CA ASN A 88 -50.49 0.28 8.70
C ASN A 88 -51.75 0.97 8.13
N LYS A 89 -52.02 0.74 6.84
CA LYS A 89 -53.27 1.15 6.20
C LYS A 89 -54.37 0.19 6.68
N MET A 90 -55.17 0.61 7.65
CA MET A 90 -56.38 -0.13 8.04
C MET A 90 -57.29 -0.24 6.81
N ARG A 91 -57.54 -1.47 6.35
CA ARG A 91 -58.61 -1.78 5.40
C ARG A 91 -59.91 -1.81 6.20
N GLY A 92 -60.79 -0.86 5.93
CA GLY A 92 -62.18 -0.87 6.39
C GLY A 92 -63.02 -1.89 5.63
#